data_AF-A0A9P9DGX6-F1
#
_entry.id   AF-A0A9P9DGX6-F1
#
_cell.length_a   1.000
_cell.length_b   1.000
_cell.length_c   1.000
_cell.angle_alpha   90.00
_cell.angle_beta   90.00
_cell.angle_gamma   90.00
#
_symmetry.space_group_name_H-M   'P 1'
#
loop_
_entity.id
_entity.type
_entity.pdbx_description
1 polymer ?
#
loop_
_entity_poly.entity_id
_entity_poly.type
_entity_poly.pdbx_seq_one_letter_code
_entity_poly.pdbx_strand_id
1 'polypeptide(L)'
;MTDKHGYYFLHELALLSSDRGSDVVRKLVKYYEETQWRMSWLIKAVPFMLPAVYTVVLAPVPIEDISRDIPCVVDVDAASSRCHVLTRAVRDTGSLPDTADFVLSYRRFAVVYEAPGKVHIRDALLVRLELNKLILLVFVATSIILSIGFGVLAGIYRESLETGLGVFGAILGVIGIVEGLLTWLMK
;
A
#
# COMPACT_ATOMS: atom_id res chain seq x y z
N MET A 1 -1.57 25.79 12.62
CA MET A 1 -0.64 24.69 12.37
C MET A 1 -1.35 23.42 12.78
N THR A 2 -1.90 22.68 11.83
CA THR A 2 -2.74 21.50 12.10
C THR A 2 -1.88 20.26 11.92
N ASP A 3 -1.34 19.75 13.02
CA ASP A 3 -0.62 18.49 13.05
C ASP A 3 -1.61 17.35 12.81
N LYS A 4 -1.53 16.75 11.62
CA LYS A 4 -2.25 15.52 11.29
C LYS A 4 -1.45 14.33 11.83
N HIS A 5 -1.50 14.18 13.14
CA HIS A 5 -1.12 12.94 13.82
C HIS A 5 -2.04 11.83 13.32
N GLY A 6 -1.45 10.79 12.73
CA GLY A 6 -2.18 9.64 12.21
C GLY A 6 -1.98 8.46 13.15
N TYR A 7 -3.08 7.88 13.63
CA TYR A 7 -3.02 6.62 14.39
C TYR A 7 -2.79 5.46 13.43
N TYR A 8 -1.74 4.68 13.68
CA TYR A 8 -1.42 3.48 12.91
C TYR A 8 -1.19 2.28 13.83
N PHE A 9 -1.45 1.08 13.30
CA PHE A 9 -1.07 -0.16 13.97
C PHE A 9 0.38 -0.48 13.64
N LEU A 10 1.22 -0.58 14.67
CA LEU A 10 2.61 -1.00 14.53
C LEU A 10 2.68 -2.53 14.50
N HIS A 11 3.49 -3.05 13.58
CA HIS A 11 3.69 -4.47 13.38
C HIS A 11 5.18 -4.80 13.34
N GLU A 12 5.56 -5.93 13.91
CA GLU A 12 6.93 -6.44 13.88
C GLU A 12 7.15 -7.40 12.71
N LEU A 13 8.27 -7.20 12.01
CA LEU A 13 8.76 -8.12 10.98
C LEU A 13 10.09 -8.72 11.44
N ALA A 14 10.09 -10.01 11.79
CA ALA A 14 11.30 -10.71 12.22
C ALA A 14 12.25 -10.94 11.04
N LEU A 15 13.43 -10.32 11.09
CA LEU A 15 14.52 -10.51 10.13
C LEU A 15 15.66 -11.29 10.78
N LEU A 16 16.26 -12.20 10.00
CA LEU A 16 17.46 -12.94 10.38
C LEU A 16 18.69 -12.14 9.98
N SER A 17 19.79 -12.28 10.74
CA SER A 17 21.07 -11.66 10.39
C SER A 17 21.65 -12.15 9.06
N SER A 18 21.22 -13.32 8.59
CA SER A 18 21.59 -13.89 7.29
C SER A 18 20.66 -13.50 6.14
N ASP A 19 19.57 -12.78 6.41
CA ASP A 19 18.62 -12.37 5.37
C ASP A 19 19.29 -11.40 4.39
N ARG A 20 19.15 -11.69 3.10
CA ARG A 20 19.55 -10.76 2.05
C ARG A 20 18.43 -9.76 1.78
N GLY A 21 18.74 -8.66 1.09
CA GLY A 21 17.74 -7.64 0.73
C GLY A 21 16.52 -8.23 0.01
N SER A 22 16.74 -9.21 -0.88
CA SER A 22 15.66 -9.91 -1.59
C SER A 22 14.77 -10.76 -0.66
N ASP A 23 15.35 -11.41 0.35
CA ASP A 23 14.61 -12.17 1.35
C ASP A 23 13.80 -11.25 2.27
N VAL A 24 14.36 -10.09 2.65
CA VAL A 24 13.65 -9.07 3.44
C VAL A 24 12.43 -8.56 2.67
N VAL A 25 12.58 -8.24 1.39
CA VAL A 25 11.44 -7.80 0.57
C VAL A 25 10.41 -8.89 0.44
N ARG A 26 10.81 -10.14 0.21
CA ARG A 26 9.88 -11.27 0.14
C ARG A 26 9.09 -11.42 1.43
N LYS A 27 9.75 -11.34 2.59
CA LYS A 27 9.09 -11.37 3.91
C LYS A 27 8.15 -10.18 4.10
N LEU A 28 8.56 -8.98 3.70
CA LEU A 28 7.74 -7.76 3.79
C LEU A 28 6.48 -7.87 2.94
N VAL A 29 6.60 -8.31 1.68
CA VAL A 29 5.47 -8.51 0.76
C VAL A 29 4.53 -9.57 1.31
N LYS A 30 5.05 -10.72 1.75
CA LYS A 30 4.25 -11.78 2.32
C LYS A 30 3.50 -11.32 3.57
N TYR A 31 4.18 -10.61 4.48
CA TYR A 31 3.57 -10.08 5.70
C TYR A 31 2.49 -9.05 5.39
N TYR A 32 2.75 -8.16 4.42
CA TYR A 32 1.78 -7.19 3.94
C TYR A 32 0.54 -7.89 3.38
N GLU A 33 0.74 -8.87 2.50
CA GLU A 33 -0.34 -9.68 1.93
C GLU A 33 -1.16 -10.36 3.03
N GLU A 34 -0.54 -11.02 4.01
CA GLU A 34 -1.25 -11.70 5.09
C GLU A 34 -2.04 -10.72 5.99
N THR A 35 -1.48 -9.56 6.30
CA THR A 35 -2.11 -8.54 7.15
C THR A 35 -3.26 -7.84 6.43
N GLN A 36 -3.08 -7.51 5.15
CA GLN A 36 -4.10 -6.88 4.30
C GLN A 36 -5.11 -7.86 3.74
N TRP A 37 -4.80 -9.16 3.62
CA TRP A 37 -5.77 -10.20 3.24
C TRP A 37 -6.98 -10.20 4.17
N ARG A 38 -6.74 -9.85 5.44
CA ARG A 38 -7.79 -9.67 6.44
C ARG A 38 -8.63 -8.39 6.24
N MET A 39 -8.11 -7.37 5.55
CA MET A 39 -8.75 -6.06 5.43
C MET A 39 -9.25 -5.67 4.03
N SER A 40 -8.76 -6.23 2.92
CA SER A 40 -9.04 -5.64 1.61
C SER A 40 -9.26 -6.65 0.47
N TRP A 41 -10.52 -7.00 0.25
CA TRP A 41 -11.00 -7.60 -1.01
C TRP A 41 -10.66 -6.74 -2.25
N LEU A 42 -10.49 -5.43 -2.05
CA LEU A 42 -10.19 -4.46 -3.11
C LEU A 42 -8.80 -4.67 -3.72
N ILE A 43 -7.79 -5.05 -2.92
CA ILE A 43 -6.43 -5.34 -3.45
C ILE A 43 -6.47 -6.47 -4.49
N LYS A 44 -7.39 -7.44 -4.34
CA LYS A 44 -7.60 -8.51 -5.34
C LYS A 44 -8.41 -8.04 -6.53
N ALA A 45 -9.42 -7.22 -6.30
CA ALA A 45 -10.30 -6.73 -7.36
C ALA A 45 -9.59 -5.70 -8.26
N VAL A 46 -8.53 -5.07 -7.73
CA VAL A 46 -7.93 -3.88 -8.31
C VAL A 46 -6.43 -4.09 -8.53
N PRO A 47 -6.02 -4.60 -9.71
CA PRO A 47 -4.64 -4.99 -9.98
C PRO A 47 -3.65 -3.81 -10.10
N PHE A 48 -4.12 -2.57 -9.94
CA PHE A 48 -3.34 -1.34 -10.09
C PHE A 48 -2.95 -0.66 -8.77
N MET A 49 -3.28 -1.30 -7.65
CA MET A 49 -2.83 -0.90 -6.32
C MET A 49 -1.50 -1.58 -6.00
N LEU A 50 -0.47 -0.78 -5.73
CA LEU A 50 0.84 -1.29 -5.37
C LEU A 50 1.26 -0.78 -3.99
N PRO A 51 1.78 -1.65 -3.11
CA PRO A 51 2.35 -1.20 -1.85
C PRO A 51 3.59 -0.32 -2.09
N ALA A 52 3.64 0.80 -1.37
CA ALA A 52 4.75 1.73 -1.30
C ALA A 52 5.22 1.85 0.15
N VAL A 53 6.53 1.84 0.35
CA VAL A 53 7.17 1.86 1.67
C VAL A 53 7.71 3.26 1.93
N TYR A 54 7.36 3.80 3.09
CA TYR A 54 7.75 5.14 3.52
C TYR A 54 8.51 5.08 4.83
N THR A 55 9.50 5.95 5.00
CA THR A 55 10.09 6.17 6.33
C THR A 55 9.26 7.20 7.08
N VAL A 56 8.91 6.87 8.32
CA VAL A 56 8.19 7.76 9.23
C VAL A 56 8.84 7.72 10.61
N VAL A 57 8.61 8.78 11.38
CA VAL A 57 9.10 8.90 12.75
C VAL A 57 7.91 8.71 13.68
N LEU A 58 8.02 7.82 14.66
CA LEU A 58 7.01 7.66 15.69
C LEU A 58 7.06 8.85 16.66
N ALA A 59 5.89 9.32 17.08
CA ALA A 59 5.83 10.32 18.14
C ALA A 59 6.50 9.77 19.42
N PRO A 60 7.02 10.62 20.33
CA PRO A 60 7.64 10.15 21.56
C PRO A 60 6.61 9.42 22.42
N VAL A 61 6.69 8.09 22.44
CA VAL A 61 5.82 7.20 23.24
C VAL A 61 6.64 6.43 24.29
N PRO A 62 6.06 6.13 25.46
CA PRO A 62 6.69 5.29 26.47
C PRO A 62 7.03 3.92 25.89
N ILE A 63 8.22 3.40 26.19
CA ILE A 63 8.70 2.11 25.68
C ILE A 63 7.78 0.96 26.11
N GLU A 64 7.14 1.08 27.27
CA GLU A 64 6.19 0.09 27.80
C GLU A 64 4.98 -0.11 26.90
N ASP A 65 4.54 0.95 26.21
CA ASP A 65 3.37 0.91 25.32
C ASP A 65 3.70 0.25 23.98
N ILE A 66 4.98 0.26 23.59
CA ILE A 66 5.47 -0.33 22.33
C ILE A 66 5.91 -1.79 22.54
N SER A 67 6.46 -2.12 23.71
CA SER A 67 7.17 -3.38 23.96
C SER A 67 6.31 -4.55 24.47
N ARG A 68 5.05 -4.30 24.87
CA ARG A 68 4.24 -5.31 25.56
C ARG A 68 3.44 -6.22 24.62
N ASP A 69 2.74 -5.66 23.63
CA ASP A 69 1.85 -6.44 22.76
C ASP A 69 1.77 -5.83 21.36
N ILE A 70 1.98 -6.65 20.32
CA ILE A 70 1.82 -6.26 18.90
C ILE A 70 0.64 -7.02 18.29
N PRO A 71 -0.27 -6.35 17.57
CA PRO A 71 -0.21 -4.95 17.13
C PRO A 71 -0.63 -3.93 18.20
N CYS A 72 0.10 -2.83 18.31
CA CYS A 72 -0.25 -1.68 19.16
C CYS A 72 -0.58 -0.44 18.33
N VAL A 73 -1.46 0.42 18.85
CA VAL A 73 -1.79 1.70 18.22
C VAL A 73 -0.73 2.72 18.62
N VAL A 74 -0.02 3.27 17.64
CA VAL A 74 0.99 4.31 17.85
C VAL A 74 0.63 5.56 17.08
N ASP A 75 0.96 6.70 17.67
CA ASP A 75 0.91 7.98 16.99
C ASP A 75 2.19 8.15 16.15
N VAL A 76 2.00 8.48 14.88
CA VAL A 76 3.08 8.68 13.93
C VAL A 76 3.16 10.17 13.63
N ASP A 77 4.32 10.76 13.91
CA ASP A 77 4.63 12.11 13.45
C ASP A 77 4.83 12.05 11.93
N ALA A 78 3.81 12.50 11.22
CA ALA A 78 3.72 12.47 9.77
C ALA A 78 4.59 13.55 9.08
N ALA A 79 5.62 14.08 9.74
CA ALA A 79 6.66 14.87 9.10
C ALA A 79 7.06 14.22 7.75
N SER A 80 7.08 15.02 6.68
CA SER A 80 7.16 14.61 5.26
C SER A 80 7.67 13.19 5.02
N SER A 81 6.76 12.21 5.01
CA SER A 81 7.07 10.80 4.78
C SER A 81 7.86 10.68 3.48
N ARG A 82 9.09 10.15 3.55
CA ARG A 82 9.94 10.01 2.37
C ARG A 82 9.84 8.61 1.81
N CYS A 83 9.73 8.52 0.49
CA CYS A 83 9.72 7.25 -0.21
C CYS A 83 11.01 6.51 0.11
N HIS A 84 10.86 5.28 0.60
CA HIS A 84 11.97 4.44 1.00
C HIS A 84 12.47 3.61 -0.20
N VAL A 85 13.75 3.22 -0.20
CA VAL A 85 14.33 2.40 -1.30
C VAL A 85 13.59 1.07 -1.48
N LEU A 86 13.02 0.54 -0.39
CA LEU A 86 12.18 -0.67 -0.40
C LEU A 86 10.93 -0.52 -1.29
N THR A 87 10.41 0.68 -1.53
CA THR A 87 9.29 0.89 -2.46
C THR A 87 9.62 0.39 -3.86
N ARG A 88 10.83 0.66 -4.33
CA ARG A 88 11.28 0.17 -5.64
C ARG A 88 11.48 -1.35 -5.58
N ALA A 89 12.06 -1.84 -4.49
CA ALA A 89 12.34 -3.26 -4.30
C ALA A 89 11.09 -4.13 -4.23
N VAL A 90 10.01 -3.60 -3.66
CA VAL A 90 8.70 -4.26 -3.63
C VAL A 90 8.10 -4.41 -5.03
N ARG A 91 8.45 -3.54 -5.98
CA ARG A 91 8.04 -3.64 -7.39
C ARG A 91 8.99 -4.50 -8.21
N ASP A 92 10.27 -4.50 -7.86
CA ASP A 92 11.33 -5.26 -8.53
C ASP A 92 12.36 -5.71 -7.49
N THR A 93 12.28 -6.98 -7.09
CA THR A 93 13.12 -7.58 -6.05
C THR A 93 14.60 -7.62 -6.41
N GLY A 94 14.95 -7.49 -7.69
CA GLY A 94 16.34 -7.44 -8.16
C GLY A 94 17.04 -6.10 -7.93
N SER A 95 16.31 -5.07 -7.48
CA SER A 95 16.83 -3.71 -7.34
C SER A 95 17.60 -3.43 -6.03
N LEU A 96 17.63 -4.38 -5.10
CA LEU A 96 18.40 -4.25 -3.86
C LEU A 96 19.79 -4.88 -3.99
N PRO A 97 20.82 -4.28 -3.39
CA PRO A 97 22.12 -4.92 -3.26
C PRO A 97 21.99 -6.23 -2.48
N ASP A 98 22.55 -7.31 -3.03
CA ASP A 98 22.53 -8.66 -2.45
C ASP A 98 23.65 -8.85 -1.41
N THR A 99 23.80 -7.87 -0.51
CA THR A 99 24.82 -7.89 0.54
C THR A 99 24.22 -8.28 1.89
N ALA A 100 24.96 -9.07 2.67
CA ALA A 100 24.57 -9.53 4.01
C ALA A 100 24.49 -8.38 5.05
N ASP A 101 24.98 -7.19 4.73
CA ASP A 101 24.96 -6.00 5.60
C ASP A 101 23.62 -5.25 5.59
N PHE A 102 22.58 -5.82 4.98
CA PHE A 102 21.26 -5.22 4.92
C PHE A 102 20.72 -4.94 6.33
N VAL A 103 20.76 -5.89 7.26
CA VAL A 103 20.22 -5.69 8.63
C VAL A 103 20.97 -4.60 9.37
N LEU A 104 22.30 -4.51 9.21
CA LEU A 104 23.13 -3.49 9.85
C LEU A 104 22.78 -2.07 9.37
N SER A 105 22.54 -1.90 8.07
CA SER A 105 22.16 -0.61 7.48
C SER A 105 20.76 -0.12 7.93
N TYR A 106 19.96 -1.02 8.48
CA TYR A 106 18.57 -0.80 8.88
C TYR A 106 18.35 -0.88 10.39
N ARG A 107 19.43 -0.90 11.18
CA ARG A 107 19.39 -1.00 12.64
C ARG A 107 18.54 0.09 13.32
N ARG A 108 18.36 1.25 12.69
CA ARG A 108 17.47 2.33 13.17
C ARG A 108 15.99 1.94 13.25
N PHE A 109 15.57 0.93 12.50
CA PHE A 109 14.21 0.38 12.52
C PHE A 109 14.09 -0.87 13.40
N ALA A 110 15.18 -1.30 14.03
CA ALA A 110 15.18 -2.52 14.84
C ALA A 110 14.46 -2.28 16.18
N VAL A 111 13.75 -3.30 16.64
CA VAL A 111 13.18 -3.31 17.99
C VAL A 111 14.29 -3.60 18.99
N VAL A 112 14.57 -2.62 19.85
CA VAL A 112 15.55 -2.75 20.94
C VAL A 112 14.80 -2.82 22.26
N TYR A 113 15.11 -3.83 23.08
CA TYR A 113 14.64 -3.91 24.46
C TYR A 113 15.37 -2.89 25.31
N GLU A 114 14.62 -1.96 25.88
CA GLU A 114 15.14 -0.84 26.66
C GLU A 114 14.50 -0.80 28.04
N ALA A 115 15.20 -0.21 29.01
CA ALA A 115 14.72 -0.11 30.37
C ALA A 115 13.46 0.79 30.44
N PRO A 116 12.45 0.41 31.24
CA PRO A 116 11.25 1.20 31.42
C PRO A 116 11.55 2.62 31.95
N GLY A 117 10.71 3.59 31.58
CA GLY A 117 10.78 4.99 32.00
C GLY A 117 11.55 5.91 31.05
N LYS A 118 12.00 5.42 29.88
CA LYS A 118 12.63 6.25 28.85
C LYS A 118 11.65 6.55 27.72
N VAL A 119 11.66 7.80 27.26
CA VAL A 119 10.93 8.25 26.07
C VAL A 119 11.91 8.30 24.91
N HIS A 120 11.65 7.54 23.84
CA HIS A 120 12.50 7.51 22.66
C HIS A 120 11.70 7.72 21.38
N ILE A 121 12.31 8.50 20.48
CA ILE A 121 11.86 8.67 19.11
C ILE A 121 12.38 7.47 18.32
N ARG A 122 11.50 6.75 17.63
CA ARG A 122 11.84 5.57 16.82
C ARG A 122 11.45 5.79 15.37
N ASP A 123 12.28 5.28 14.46
CA ASP A 123 11.94 5.23 13.04
C ASP A 123 11.13 3.98 12.75
N ALA A 124 10.11 4.11 11.90
CA ALA A 124 9.32 2.99 11.42
C ALA A 124 9.19 3.02 9.88
N LEU A 125 8.93 1.85 9.32
CA LEU A 125 8.56 1.71 7.92
C LEU A 125 7.04 1.64 7.82
N LEU A 126 6.46 2.61 7.14
CA LEU A 126 5.03 2.66 6.86
C LEU A 126 4.76 2.11 5.47
N VAL A 127 3.92 1.08 5.37
CA VAL A 127 3.46 0.56 4.08
C VAL A 127 2.11 1.19 3.74
N ARG A 128 2.06 1.95 2.65
CA ARG A 128 0.84 2.55 2.10
C ARG A 128 0.50 1.92 0.77
N LEU A 129 -0.78 1.81 0.48
CA LEU A 129 -1.24 1.36 -0.83
C LEU A 129 -1.34 2.59 -1.74
N GLU A 130 -0.68 2.54 -2.90
CA GLU A 130 -0.73 3.64 -3.86
C GLU A 130 -1.38 3.20 -5.17
N LEU A 131 -2.18 4.12 -5.71
CA LEU A 131 -2.70 4.02 -7.07
C LEU A 131 -1.58 4.28 -8.06
N ASN A 132 -1.26 3.28 -8.89
CA ASN A 132 -0.42 3.54 -10.04
C ASN A 132 -1.25 4.27 -11.11
N LYS A 133 -1.09 5.60 -11.18
CA LYS A 133 -1.81 6.47 -12.13
C LYS A 133 -1.69 6.02 -13.59
N LEU A 134 -0.54 5.48 -13.98
CA LEU A 134 -0.32 5.00 -15.35
C LEU A 134 -1.17 3.76 -15.63
N ILE A 135 -1.18 2.80 -14.70
CA ILE A 135 -1.97 1.57 -14.87
C ILE A 135 -3.47 1.89 -14.79
N LEU A 136 -3.88 2.80 -13.91
CA LEU A 136 -5.26 3.30 -13.86
C LEU A 136 -5.66 3.91 -15.21
N LEU A 137 -4.82 4.77 -15.80
CA LEU A 137 -5.10 5.39 -17.09
C LEU A 137 -5.22 4.36 -18.21
N VAL A 138 -4.33 3.37 -18.25
CA VAL A 138 -4.41 2.26 -19.20
C VAL A 138 -5.71 1.47 -19.02
N PHE A 139 -6.07 1.14 -17.77
CA PHE A 139 -7.29 0.42 -17.44
C PHE A 139 -8.55 1.19 -17.87
N VAL A 140 -8.61 2.49 -17.61
CA VAL A 140 -9.71 3.37 -18.07
C VAL A 140 -9.81 3.34 -19.59
N ALA A 141 -8.67 3.54 -20.27
CA ALA A 141 -8.64 3.55 -21.73
C ALA A 141 -9.11 2.21 -22.33
N THR A 142 -8.63 1.08 -21.80
CA THR A 142 -9.06 -0.26 -22.24
C THR A 142 -10.55 -0.49 -21.96
N SER A 143 -11.05 -0.05 -20.81
CA SER A 143 -12.46 -0.20 -20.45
C SER A 143 -13.38 0.62 -21.34
N ILE A 144 -12.97 1.83 -21.74
CA ILE A 144 -13.68 2.65 -22.71
C ILE A 144 -13.76 1.93 -24.06
N ILE A 145 -12.64 1.40 -24.55
CA ILE A 145 -12.60 0.68 -25.84
C ILE A 145 -13.54 -0.55 -25.81
N LEU A 146 -13.49 -1.34 -24.74
CA LEU A 146 -14.37 -2.50 -24.56
C LEU A 146 -15.84 -2.07 -24.48
N SER A 147 -16.14 -1.00 -23.75
CA SER A 147 -17.49 -0.46 -23.62
C SER A 147 -18.07 -0.04 -24.98
N ILE A 148 -17.26 0.60 -25.83
CA ILE A 148 -17.65 0.94 -27.21
C ILE A 148 -17.96 -0.34 -28.00
N GLY A 149 -17.09 -1.35 -27.93
CA GLY A 149 -17.30 -2.63 -28.60
C GLY A 149 -18.62 -3.30 -28.19
N PHE A 150 -18.86 -3.44 -26.88
CA PHE A 150 -20.11 -4.01 -26.36
C PHE A 150 -21.35 -3.19 -26.72
N GLY A 151 -21.26 -1.86 -26.66
CA GLY A 151 -22.34 -0.97 -27.08
C GLY A 151 -22.70 -1.13 -28.56
N VAL A 152 -21.69 -1.24 -29.43
CA VAL A 152 -21.89 -1.48 -30.88
C VAL A 152 -22.53 -2.85 -31.12
N LEU A 153 -22.00 -3.91 -30.50
CA LEU A 153 -22.57 -5.26 -30.60
C LEU A 153 -24.03 -5.31 -30.12
N ALA A 154 -24.34 -4.68 -28.98
CA ALA A 154 -25.69 -4.63 -28.44
C ALA A 154 -26.65 -3.83 -29.34
N GLY A 155 -26.17 -2.72 -29.91
CA GLY A 155 -26.93 -1.90 -30.84
C GLY A 155 -27.24 -2.63 -32.15
N ILE A 156 -26.27 -3.39 -32.69
CA ILE A 156 -26.49 -4.24 -33.87
C ILE A 156 -27.49 -5.35 -33.55
N TYR A 157 -27.33 -6.04 -32.41
CA TYR A 157 -28.17 -7.19 -32.06
C TYR A 157 -29.64 -6.81 -31.79
N ARG A 158 -29.89 -5.59 -31.32
CA ARG A 158 -31.25 -5.07 -31.07
C ARG A 158 -31.74 -4.07 -32.12
N GLU A 159 -30.98 -3.83 -33.17
CA GLU A 159 -31.27 -2.83 -34.21
C GLU A 159 -31.63 -1.44 -33.62
N SER A 160 -31.04 -1.09 -32.47
CA SER A 160 -31.43 0.08 -31.68
C SER A 160 -30.20 0.79 -31.13
N LEU A 161 -30.01 2.04 -31.55
CA LEU A 161 -28.93 2.90 -31.08
C LEU A 161 -29.06 3.21 -29.57
N GLU A 162 -30.29 3.35 -29.08
CA GLU A 162 -30.60 3.62 -27.68
C GLU A 162 -30.12 2.49 -26.76
N THR A 163 -30.27 1.23 -27.22
CA THR A 163 -29.80 0.07 -26.46
C THR A 163 -28.27 0.07 -26.37
N GLY A 164 -27.58 0.36 -27.48
CA GLY A 164 -26.11 0.43 -27.51
C GLY A 164 -25.55 1.53 -26.61
N LEU A 165 -26.15 2.73 -26.66
CA LEU A 165 -25.81 3.86 -25.79
C LEU A 165 -26.10 3.56 -24.32
N GLY A 166 -27.20 2.88 -24.03
CA GLY A 166 -27.56 2.46 -22.67
C GLY A 166 -26.53 1.51 -22.05
N VAL A 167 -26.09 0.51 -22.81
CA VAL A 167 -25.04 -0.44 -22.36
C VAL A 167 -23.70 0.28 -22.14
N PHE A 168 -23.32 1.16 -23.08
CA PHE A 168 -22.11 1.97 -22.95
C PHE A 168 -22.13 2.85 -21.68
N GLY A 169 -23.25 3.56 -21.45
CA GLY A 169 -23.44 4.41 -20.28
C GLY A 169 -23.46 3.63 -18.96
N ALA A 170 -24.09 2.46 -18.94
CA ALA A 170 -24.11 1.59 -17.76
C ALA A 170 -22.70 1.11 -17.36
N ILE A 171 -21.89 0.69 -18.34
CA ILE A 171 -20.51 0.25 -18.09
C ILE A 171 -19.66 1.39 -17.54
N LEU A 172 -19.73 2.58 -18.16
CA LEU A 172 -18.98 3.74 -17.67
C LEU A 172 -19.45 4.21 -16.28
N GLY A 173 -20.76 4.12 -15.99
CA GLY A 173 -21.30 4.44 -14.68
C GLY A 173 -20.72 3.55 -13.58
N VAL A 174 -20.65 2.23 -13.81
CA VAL A 174 -20.06 1.29 -12.85
C VAL A 174 -18.57 1.59 -12.63
N ILE A 175 -17.82 1.84 -13.70
CA ILE A 175 -16.38 2.18 -13.61
C ILE A 175 -16.18 3.45 -12.78
N GLY A 176 -16.96 4.51 -13.05
CA GLY A 176 -16.86 5.77 -12.32
C GLY A 176 -17.17 5.64 -10.82
N ILE A 177 -18.15 4.80 -10.45
CA ILE A 177 -18.46 4.52 -9.04
C ILE A 177 -17.29 3.81 -8.36
N VAL A 178 -16.73 2.79 -9.01
CA VAL A 178 -15.58 2.04 -8.47
C VAL A 178 -14.39 2.96 -8.28
N GLU A 179 -14.07 3.81 -9.26
CA GLU A 179 -12.96 4.77 -9.17
C GLU A 179 -13.15 5.83 -8.08
N GLY A 180 -14.38 6.35 -7.95
CA GLY A 180 -14.72 7.30 -6.91
C GLY A 180 -14.55 6.69 -5.51
N LEU A 181 -15.02 5.46 -5.33
CA LEU A 181 -14.92 4.73 -4.06
C LEU A 181 -13.46 4.37 -3.73
N LEU A 182 -12.68 3.98 -4.73
CA LEU A 182 -11.25 3.73 -4.59
C LEU A 182 -10.49 4.97 -4.16
N THR A 183 -10.73 6.10 -4.84
CA THR A 183 -10.09 7.39 -4.54
C THR A 183 -10.43 7.86 -3.13
N TRP A 184 -11.66 7.63 -2.67
CA TRP A 184 -12.08 7.97 -1.31
C TRP A 184 -11.38 7.11 -0.25
N LEU A 185 -11.25 5.80 -0.48
CA LEU A 185 -10.61 4.88 0.48
C LEU A 185 -9.10 5.10 0.66
N MET A 186 -8.43 5.75 -0.29
CA MET A 186 -6.98 6.02 -0.20
C MET A 186 -6.64 7.44 0.27
N LYS A 187 -7.64 8.24 0.66
CA LYS A 187 -7.47 9.58 1.19
C LYS A 187 -7.43 9.60 2.71
#